data_AF-A0A947TNW5-F1
#
_entry.id   AF-A0A947TNW5-F1
#
_cell.length_a   1.000
_cell.length_b   1.000
_cell.length_c   1.000
_cell.angle_alpha   90.00
_cell.angle_beta   90.00
_cell.angle_gamma   90.00
#
_symmetry.space_group_name_H-M   'P 1'
#
loop_
_entity.id
_entity.type
_entity.pdbx_description
1 polymer ?
#
loop_
_entity_poly.entity_id
_entity_poly.type
_entity_poly.pdbx_seq_one_letter_code
_entity_poly.pdbx_strand_id
1 'polypeptide(L)'
;METYILILISTVFVNNIVMAKILGLCPFMGVSKRLETSISMGLATTFVLTLASGASYLVNEYLLGTELFYLRTLSFIVVIAGIVQFTEMFIRKTSPVLYQVLGIYLPLITTNCAVLGIPLLNVQAQHGFVESLFFGAGGAIGFSLVLILFAGIRERLDTCDVPSPFKGTSIAMITAGLMSLAFMGFSGLVK
;
A
#
# COMPACT_ATOMS: atom_id res chain seq x y z
N MET A 1 11.10 -15.20 -17.08
CA MET A 1 10.23 -14.01 -17.25
C MET A 1 8.79 -14.31 -16.86
N GLU A 2 8.22 -15.44 -17.27
CA GLU A 2 6.84 -15.82 -16.88
C GLU A 2 6.64 -15.90 -15.36
N THR A 3 7.62 -16.41 -14.60
CA THR A 3 7.57 -16.47 -13.13
C THR A 3 7.45 -15.09 -12.47
N TYR A 4 8.14 -14.06 -13.00
CA TYR A 4 8.08 -12.69 -12.44
C TYR A 4 6.76 -11.99 -12.75
N ILE A 5 6.21 -12.22 -13.94
CA ILE A 5 4.89 -11.70 -14.32
C ILE A 5 3.78 -12.40 -13.52
N LEU A 6 3.91 -13.70 -13.27
CA LEU A 6 3.00 -14.45 -12.40
C LEU A 6 3.08 -13.98 -10.94
N ILE A 7 4.28 -13.70 -10.41
CA ILE A 7 4.43 -13.11 -9.06
C ILE A 7 3.77 -11.72 -9.03
N LEU A 8 3.98 -10.89 -10.05
CA LEU A 8 3.41 -9.54 -10.09
C LEU A 8 1.87 -9.58 -10.18
N ILE A 9 1.32 -10.42 -11.05
CA ILE A 9 -0.13 -10.61 -11.19
C ILE A 9 -0.72 -11.26 -9.94
N SER A 10 -0.05 -12.25 -9.35
CA SER A 10 -0.48 -12.91 -8.12
C SER A 10 -0.47 -11.94 -6.93
N THR A 11 0.57 -11.13 -6.76
CA THR A 11 0.64 -10.15 -5.67
C THR A 11 -0.34 -8.98 -5.86
N VAL A 12 -0.60 -8.56 -7.10
CA VAL A 12 -1.55 -7.48 -7.41
C VAL A 12 -3.01 -7.95 -7.24
N PHE A 13 -3.37 -9.16 -7.71
CA PHE A 13 -4.76 -9.62 -7.78
C PHE A 13 -5.12 -10.73 -6.78
N VAL A 14 -4.25 -11.72 -6.54
CA VAL A 14 -4.57 -12.92 -5.75
C VAL A 14 -4.22 -12.75 -4.27
N ASN A 15 -3.06 -12.17 -3.96
CA ASN A 15 -2.61 -11.85 -2.61
C ASN A 15 -2.78 -10.35 -2.30
N ASN A 16 -3.83 -9.71 -2.81
CA ASN A 16 -4.03 -8.28 -2.60
C ASN A 16 -4.08 -7.97 -1.09
N ILE A 17 -3.04 -7.29 -0.61
CA ILE A 17 -2.73 -7.12 0.81
C ILE A 17 -3.76 -6.22 1.51
N VAL A 18 -4.46 -5.37 0.73
CA VAL A 18 -5.51 -4.48 1.23
C VAL A 18 -6.80 -5.23 1.48
N MET A 19 -7.17 -6.14 0.59
CA MET A 19 -8.46 -6.83 0.61
C MET A 19 -8.41 -8.19 1.30
N ALA A 20 -7.36 -8.97 1.06
CA ALA A 20 -7.20 -10.31 1.62
C ALA A 20 -6.57 -10.30 3.03
N LYS A 21 -5.70 -9.31 3.33
CA LYS A 21 -5.01 -9.21 4.62
C LYS A 21 -5.42 -7.99 5.46
N ILE A 22 -6.34 -7.15 4.95
CA ILE A 22 -6.94 -6.01 5.70
C ILE A 22 -5.86 -5.00 6.17
N LEU A 23 -4.81 -4.77 5.38
CA LEU A 23 -3.79 -3.74 5.70
C LEU A 23 -4.00 -2.46 4.88
N GLY A 24 -3.66 -1.32 5.48
CA GLY A 24 -3.70 -0.02 4.80
C GLY A 24 -5.06 0.68 4.78
N LEU A 25 -5.97 0.29 5.68
CA LEU A 25 -7.29 0.93 5.82
C LEU A 25 -7.22 2.42 6.21
N CYS A 26 -6.18 2.84 6.95
CA CYS A 26 -6.03 4.21 7.45
C CYS A 26 -5.96 5.25 6.31
N PRO A 27 -5.03 5.17 5.35
CA PRO A 27 -5.02 6.08 4.20
C PRO A 27 -6.18 5.82 3.23
N PHE A 28 -6.63 4.57 3.14
CA PHE A 28 -7.77 4.19 2.31
C PHE A 28 -9.06 4.92 2.71
N MET A 29 -9.33 5.10 4.01
CA MET A 29 -10.49 5.87 4.48
C MET A 29 -10.26 7.37 4.46
N GLY A 30 -9.02 7.81 4.70
CA GLY A 30 -8.64 9.22 4.84
C GLY A 30 -8.53 10.00 3.52
N VAL A 31 -8.11 9.35 2.43
CA VAL A 31 -7.74 10.04 1.17
C VAL A 31 -8.67 9.71 -0.01
N SER A 32 -9.58 8.75 0.16
CA SER A 32 -10.52 8.29 -0.89
C SER A 32 -11.70 9.23 -1.17
N LYS A 33 -11.71 10.46 -0.65
CA LYS A 33 -12.79 11.43 -0.93
C LYS A 33 -12.68 12.05 -2.32
N ARG A 34 -11.46 12.14 -2.87
CA ARG A 34 -11.21 12.70 -4.20
C ARG A 34 -10.31 11.76 -4.98
N LEU A 35 -10.59 11.61 -6.27
CA LEU A 35 -9.79 10.76 -7.14
C LEU A 35 -8.36 11.31 -7.31
N GLU A 36 -8.18 12.63 -7.42
CA GLU A 36 -6.86 13.27 -7.59
C GLU A 36 -5.92 13.04 -6.40
N THR A 37 -6.44 13.15 -5.17
CA THR A 37 -5.67 12.89 -3.94
C THR A 37 -5.32 11.40 -3.82
N SER A 38 -6.20 10.55 -4.33
CA SER A 38 -6.04 9.10 -4.30
C SER A 38 -4.94 8.61 -5.26
N ILE A 39 -4.90 9.17 -6.46
CA ILE A 39 -3.84 8.87 -7.45
C ILE A 39 -2.48 9.33 -6.94
N SER A 40 -2.39 10.56 -6.44
CA SER A 40 -1.13 11.10 -5.90
C SER A 40 -0.61 10.29 -4.72
N MET A 41 -1.51 9.80 -3.85
CA MET A 41 -1.17 8.86 -2.80
C MET A 41 -0.66 7.53 -3.28
N GLY A 42 -1.35 6.92 -4.25
CA GLY A 42 -0.94 5.65 -4.83
C GLY A 42 0.48 5.73 -5.41
N LEU A 43 0.77 6.79 -6.15
CA LEU A 43 2.11 7.01 -6.73
C LEU A 43 3.19 7.17 -5.66
N ALA A 44 2.94 8.01 -4.64
CA ALA A 44 3.91 8.22 -3.56
C ALA A 44 4.17 6.93 -2.76
N THR A 45 3.11 6.20 -2.42
CA THR A 45 3.22 4.92 -1.71
C THR A 45 3.91 3.85 -2.55
N THR A 46 3.68 3.81 -3.85
CA THR A 46 4.39 2.89 -4.78
C THR A 46 5.89 3.11 -4.79
N PHE A 47 6.32 4.38 -4.83
CA PHE A 47 7.73 4.72 -4.74
C PHE A 47 8.35 4.27 -3.41
N VAL A 48 7.71 4.64 -2.28
CA VAL A 48 8.19 4.28 -0.94
C VAL A 48 8.26 2.78 -0.74
N LEU A 49 7.20 2.03 -1.12
CA LEU A 49 7.12 0.58 -0.91
C LEU A 49 8.15 -0.19 -1.73
N THR A 50 8.38 0.22 -2.99
CA THR A 50 9.37 -0.44 -3.84
C THR A 50 10.78 -0.31 -3.24
N LEU A 51 11.13 0.91 -2.79
CA LEU A 51 12.41 1.15 -2.12
C LEU A 51 12.51 0.48 -0.76
N ALA A 52 11.43 0.53 0.04
CA ALA A 52 11.39 -0.10 1.36
C ALA A 52 11.54 -1.62 1.27
N SER A 53 10.86 -2.29 0.34
CA SER A 53 11.01 -3.74 0.14
C SER A 53 12.44 -4.13 -0.25
N GLY A 54 13.09 -3.36 -1.14
CA GLY A 54 14.48 -3.59 -1.50
C GLY A 54 15.46 -3.35 -0.34
N ALA A 55 15.28 -2.24 0.38
CA ALA A 55 16.13 -1.90 1.52
C ALA A 55 15.94 -2.87 2.69
N SER A 56 14.71 -3.27 2.99
CA SER A 56 14.40 -4.26 4.03
C SER A 56 14.97 -5.64 3.70
N TYR A 57 15.01 -6.04 2.42
CA TYR A 57 15.70 -7.27 2.02
C TYR A 57 17.21 -7.19 2.34
N LEU A 58 17.87 -6.10 1.94
CA LEU A 58 19.30 -5.91 2.22
C LEU A 58 19.60 -5.89 3.71
N VAL A 59 18.77 -5.21 4.50
CA VAL A 59 18.91 -5.17 5.96
C VAL A 59 18.66 -6.54 6.57
N ASN A 60 17.72 -7.31 6.04
CA ASN A 60 17.48 -8.66 6.52
C ASN A 60 18.65 -9.61 6.21
N GLU A 61 19.19 -9.57 5.00
CA GLU A 61 20.23 -10.50 4.56
C GLU A 61 21.61 -10.15 5.17
N TYR A 62 21.97 -8.87 5.19
CA TYR A 62 23.31 -8.43 5.63
C TYR A 62 23.39 -8.06 7.11
N LEU A 63 22.30 -7.58 7.71
CA LEU A 63 22.32 -6.99 9.05
C LEU A 63 21.68 -7.90 10.11
N LEU A 64 20.65 -8.67 9.74
CA LEU A 64 19.93 -9.55 10.67
C LEU A 64 20.25 -11.02 10.40
N GLY A 65 21.29 -11.52 11.06
CA GLY A 65 21.51 -12.96 11.18
C GLY A 65 20.32 -13.68 11.85
N THR A 66 20.32 -15.01 11.80
CA THR A 66 19.25 -15.88 12.34
C THR A 66 18.91 -15.65 13.82
N GLU A 67 19.80 -15.03 14.59
CA GLU A 67 19.64 -14.79 16.02
C GLU A 67 18.92 -13.47 16.39
N LEU A 68 18.76 -12.53 15.44
CA LEU A 68 18.21 -11.18 15.70
C LEU A 68 16.75 -11.01 15.25
N PHE A 69 15.96 -12.09 15.22
CA PHE A 69 14.58 -12.06 14.73
C PHE A 69 13.70 -11.00 15.42
N TYR A 70 13.91 -10.76 16.71
CA TYR A 70 13.16 -9.79 17.51
C TYR A 70 13.41 -8.32 17.11
N LEU A 71 14.57 -8.00 16.52
CA LEU A 71 14.91 -6.64 16.07
C LEU A 71 14.36 -6.32 14.68
N ARG A 72 13.87 -7.32 13.92
CA ARG A 72 13.46 -7.19 12.52
C ARG A 72 12.42 -6.10 12.30
N THR A 73 11.33 -6.13 13.08
CA THR A 73 10.26 -5.14 12.96
C THR A 73 10.75 -3.72 13.26
N LEU A 74 11.57 -3.55 14.30
CA LEU A 74 12.13 -2.25 14.67
C LEU A 74 13.06 -1.71 13.57
N SER A 75 13.97 -2.55 13.08
CA SER A 75 14.87 -2.19 11.98
C SER A 75 14.10 -1.76 10.73
N PHE A 76 13.02 -2.45 10.38
CA PHE A 76 12.20 -2.09 9.23
C PHE A 76 11.49 -0.76 9.42
N ILE A 77 10.94 -0.48 10.61
CA ILE A 77 10.33 0.82 10.91
C ILE A 77 11.33 1.96 10.71
N VAL A 78 12.57 1.82 11.20
CA VAL A 78 13.61 2.86 11.05
C VAL A 78 13.99 3.08 9.58
N VAL A 79 14.14 1.98 8.82
CA VAL A 79 14.46 2.06 7.38
C VAL A 79 13.33 2.74 6.61
N ILE A 80 12.07 2.35 6.87
CA ILE A 80 10.89 2.95 6.24
C ILE A 80 10.79 4.44 6.60
N ALA A 81 11.02 4.80 7.87
CA ALA A 81 11.01 6.19 8.30
C ALA A 81 12.04 7.03 7.55
N GLY A 82 13.27 6.51 7.38
CA GLY A 82 14.31 7.17 6.60
C GLY A 82 13.93 7.36 5.12
N ILE A 83 13.34 6.35 4.49
CA ILE A 83 12.90 6.40 3.08
C ILE A 83 11.74 7.38 2.89
N VAL A 84 10.76 7.39 3.79
CA VAL A 84 9.64 8.32 3.70
C VAL A 84 10.11 9.75 3.93
N GLN A 85 11.02 9.98 4.88
CA GLN A 85 11.59 11.31 5.11
C GLN A 85 12.35 11.81 3.89
N PHE A 86 13.15 10.93 3.27
CA PHE A 86 13.82 11.23 2.00
C PHE A 86 12.81 11.56 0.89
N THR A 87 11.74 10.79 0.79
CA THR A 87 10.67 11.00 -0.19
C THR A 87 9.94 12.34 0.03
N GLU A 88 9.71 12.72 1.29
CA GLU A 88 9.12 14.01 1.65
C GLU A 88 9.97 15.18 1.13
N MET A 89 11.28 15.14 1.39
CA MET A 89 12.21 16.17 0.91
C MET A 89 12.27 16.20 -0.62
N PHE A 90 12.24 15.03 -1.26
CA PHE A 90 12.27 14.91 -2.72
C PHE A 90 11.01 15.50 -3.37
N ILE A 91 9.82 15.21 -2.83
CA ILE A 91 8.54 15.74 -3.34
C ILE A 91 8.48 17.26 -3.12
N ARG A 92 8.90 17.76 -1.94
CA ARG A 92 8.94 19.19 -1.66
C ARG A 92 9.79 19.97 -2.66
N LYS A 93 10.90 19.37 -3.12
CA LYS A 93 11.81 20.01 -4.09
C LYS A 93 11.32 19.90 -5.54
N THR A 94 10.73 18.77 -5.92
CA THR A 94 10.39 18.49 -7.33
C THR A 94 9.02 19.08 -7.71
N SER A 95 8.04 19.02 -6.80
CA SER A 95 6.66 19.43 -7.09
C SER A 95 5.99 20.05 -5.85
N PRO A 96 6.02 21.39 -5.69
CA PRO A 96 5.41 22.07 -4.55
C PRO A 96 3.88 21.90 -4.53
N VAL A 97 3.24 21.77 -5.69
CA VAL A 97 1.79 21.51 -5.82
C VAL A 97 1.42 20.16 -5.18
N LEU A 98 2.20 19.10 -5.45
CA LEU A 98 1.96 17.78 -4.86
C LEU A 98 2.20 17.82 -3.34
N TYR A 99 3.22 18.57 -2.88
CA TYR A 99 3.48 18.73 -1.45
C TYR A 99 2.35 19.47 -0.72
N GLN A 100 1.72 20.48 -1.33
CA GLN A 100 0.59 21.18 -0.72
C GLN A 100 -0.62 20.27 -0.50
N VAL A 101 -0.86 19.31 -1.42
CA VAL A 101 -1.98 18.36 -1.34
C VAL A 101 -1.65 17.19 -0.41
N LEU A 102 -0.42 16.69 -0.46
CA LEU A 102 0.01 15.45 0.20
C LEU A 102 0.67 15.67 1.57
N GLY A 103 1.12 16.89 1.88
CA GLY A 103 2.01 17.21 3.01
C GLY A 103 1.56 16.66 4.35
N ILE A 104 0.26 16.75 4.64
CA ILE A 104 -0.34 16.28 5.90
C ILE A 104 -0.34 14.74 6.00
N TYR A 105 -0.35 14.07 4.85
CA TYR A 105 -0.52 12.63 4.77
C TYR A 105 0.77 11.86 4.51
N LEU A 106 1.89 12.53 4.22
CA LEU A 106 3.22 11.90 4.13
C LEU A 106 3.59 11.16 5.43
N PRO A 107 3.38 11.72 6.63
CA PRO A 107 3.54 10.98 7.90
C PRO A 107 2.57 9.80 8.07
N LEU A 108 1.44 9.77 7.37
CA LEU A 108 0.54 8.61 7.37
C LEU A 108 1.13 7.42 6.59
N ILE A 109 2.11 7.66 5.71
CA ILE A 109 2.78 6.59 4.94
C ILE A 109 3.71 5.77 5.87
N THR A 110 4.43 6.41 6.79
CA THR A 110 5.35 5.70 7.71
C THR A 110 4.60 4.75 8.66
N THR A 111 3.42 5.15 9.09
CA THR A 111 2.56 4.41 10.03
C THR A 111 1.58 3.48 9.31
N ASN A 112 1.67 3.37 7.99
CA ASN A 112 0.78 2.51 7.21
C ASN A 112 1.14 1.03 7.40
N CYS A 113 0.17 0.25 7.85
CA CYS A 113 0.32 -1.19 8.05
C CYS A 113 0.73 -1.94 6.76
N ALA A 114 0.28 -1.49 5.59
CA ALA A 114 0.67 -2.10 4.31
C ALA A 114 2.17 -1.87 4.00
N VAL A 115 2.69 -0.68 4.34
CA VAL A 115 4.10 -0.32 4.11
C VAL A 115 5.04 -1.14 4.99
N LEU A 116 4.63 -1.46 6.23
CA LEU A 116 5.37 -2.38 7.10
C LEU A 116 5.16 -3.85 6.72
N GLY A 117 3.92 -4.24 6.42
CA GLY A 117 3.52 -5.63 6.22
C GLY A 117 4.12 -6.25 4.96
N ILE A 118 4.27 -5.48 3.88
CA ILE A 118 4.82 -5.97 2.60
C ILE A 118 6.28 -6.44 2.76
N PRO A 119 7.21 -5.65 3.32
CA PRO A 119 8.56 -6.12 3.63
C PRO A 119 8.61 -7.33 4.56
N LEU A 120 7.76 -7.38 5.59
CA LEU A 120 7.72 -8.51 6.52
C LEU A 120 7.27 -9.82 5.84
N LEU A 121 6.22 -9.76 5.03
CA LEU A 121 5.72 -10.90 4.26
C LEU A 121 6.75 -11.38 3.24
N ASN A 122 7.43 -10.44 2.58
CA ASN A 122 8.46 -10.72 1.60
C ASN A 122 9.63 -11.52 2.21
N VAL A 123 10.05 -11.15 3.42
CA VAL A 123 11.12 -11.86 4.14
C VAL A 123 10.67 -13.23 4.65
N GLN A 124 9.41 -13.38 5.08
CA GLN A 124 8.84 -14.70 5.44
C GLN A 124 8.75 -15.63 4.23
N ALA A 125 8.46 -15.09 3.05
CA ALA A 125 8.39 -15.85 1.81
C ALA A 125 9.77 -16.17 1.20
N GLN A 126 10.87 -15.71 1.81
CA GLN A 126 12.26 -15.98 1.38
C GLN A 126 12.53 -15.59 -0.09
N HIS A 127 11.88 -14.52 -0.57
CA HIS A 127 12.10 -14.01 -1.92
C HIS A 127 13.52 -13.45 -2.09
N GLY A 128 14.13 -13.65 -3.26
CA GLY A 128 15.43 -13.04 -3.58
C GLY A 128 15.35 -11.51 -3.71
N PHE A 129 16.50 -10.83 -3.86
CA PHE A 129 16.55 -9.36 -3.97
C PHE A 129 15.64 -8.79 -5.09
N VAL A 130 15.73 -9.38 -6.28
CA VAL A 130 14.96 -8.92 -7.45
C VAL A 130 13.47 -9.21 -7.26
N GLU A 131 13.13 -10.38 -6.72
CA GLU A 131 11.75 -10.75 -6.39
C GLU A 131 11.16 -9.82 -5.33
N SER A 132 11.96 -9.39 -4.36
CA SER A 132 11.56 -8.45 -3.31
C SER A 132 11.14 -7.09 -3.86
N LEU A 133 11.88 -6.57 -4.85
CA LEU A 133 11.50 -5.33 -5.53
C LEU A 133 10.18 -5.48 -6.27
N PHE A 134 10.02 -6.57 -7.03
CA PHE A 134 8.78 -6.83 -7.77
C PHE A 134 7.59 -7.10 -6.86
N PHE A 135 7.79 -7.76 -5.73
CA PHE A 135 6.77 -8.01 -4.72
C PHE A 135 6.32 -6.69 -4.06
N GLY A 136 7.28 -5.83 -3.71
CA GLY A 136 7.01 -4.48 -3.18
C GLY A 136 6.23 -3.61 -4.17
N ALA A 137 6.70 -3.57 -5.43
CA ALA A 137 6.04 -2.83 -6.50
C ALA A 137 4.63 -3.37 -6.78
N GLY A 138 4.46 -4.70 -6.88
CA GLY A 138 3.17 -5.34 -7.09
C GLY A 138 2.18 -5.07 -5.95
N GLY A 139 2.64 -5.18 -4.70
CA GLY A 139 1.80 -4.87 -3.54
C GLY A 139 1.35 -3.41 -3.51
N ALA A 140 2.22 -2.48 -3.91
CA ALA A 140 1.89 -1.06 -3.93
C ALA A 140 1.01 -0.65 -5.12
N ILE A 141 1.19 -1.27 -6.29
CA ILE A 141 0.27 -1.14 -7.43
C ILE A 141 -1.12 -1.66 -7.05
N GLY A 142 -1.19 -2.81 -6.38
CA GLY A 142 -2.45 -3.37 -5.87
C GLY A 142 -3.15 -2.43 -4.88
N PHE A 143 -2.40 -1.84 -3.95
CA PHE A 143 -2.92 -0.82 -3.04
C PHE A 143 -3.44 0.42 -3.78
N SER A 144 -2.66 0.93 -4.74
CA SER A 144 -3.02 2.09 -5.54
C SER A 144 -4.30 1.86 -6.35
N LEU A 145 -4.41 0.70 -6.99
CA LEU A 145 -5.58 0.30 -7.78
C LEU A 145 -6.84 0.27 -6.92
N VAL A 146 -6.79 -0.40 -5.77
CA VAL A 146 -7.93 -0.51 -4.84
C VAL A 146 -8.33 0.87 -4.31
N LEU A 147 -7.35 1.73 -3.99
CA LEU A 147 -7.60 3.07 -3.49
C LEU A 147 -8.26 3.97 -4.55
N ILE A 148 -7.79 3.91 -5.81
CA ILE A 148 -8.38 4.67 -6.93
C ILE A 148 -9.80 4.19 -7.23
N LEU A 149 -10.04 2.87 -7.29
CA LEU A 149 -11.38 2.32 -7.50
C LEU A 149 -12.34 2.77 -6.40
N PHE A 150 -11.91 2.70 -5.14
CA PHE A 150 -12.73 3.12 -4.02
C PHE A 150 -13.03 4.61 -4.04
N ALA A 151 -12.06 5.44 -4.40
CA ALA A 151 -12.27 6.88 -4.55
C ALA A 151 -13.30 7.19 -5.64
N GLY A 152 -13.24 6.49 -6.77
CA GLY A 152 -14.24 6.63 -7.84
C GLY A 152 -15.65 6.22 -7.39
N ILE A 153 -15.77 5.15 -6.58
CA ILE A 153 -17.05 4.74 -5.98
C ILE A 153 -17.57 5.80 -5.00
N ARG A 154 -16.70 6.33 -4.13
CA ARG A 154 -17.08 7.36 -3.15
C ARG A 154 -17.51 8.67 -3.80
N GLU A 155 -16.79 9.12 -4.83
CA GLU A 155 -17.13 10.35 -5.56
C GLU A 155 -18.50 10.23 -6.24
N ARG A 156 -18.85 9.05 -6.76
CA ARG A 156 -20.21 8.77 -7.26
C ARG A 156 -21.26 8.74 -6.15
N LEU A 157 -20.96 8.10 -5.02
CA LEU A 157 -21.89 8.01 -3.88
C LEU A 157 -22.23 9.36 -3.29
N ASP A 158 -21.31 10.33 -3.33
CA ASP A 158 -21.56 11.69 -2.85
C ASP A 158 -22.63 12.43 -3.69
N THR A 159 -22.86 12.00 -4.93
CA THR A 159 -23.90 12.55 -5.82
C THR A 159 -25.22 11.76 -5.75
N CYS A 160 -25.23 10.59 -5.12
CA CYS A 160 -26.41 9.74 -5.01
C CYS A 160 -27.27 10.08 -3.78
N ASP A 161 -28.56 9.75 -3.86
CA ASP A 161 -29.49 9.89 -2.74
C ASP A 161 -29.27 8.80 -1.68
N VAL A 162 -28.30 9.04 -0.80
CA VAL A 162 -28.02 8.18 0.36
C VAL A 162 -28.85 8.65 1.55
N PRO A 163 -29.54 7.76 2.29
CA PRO A 163 -30.27 8.13 3.50
C PRO A 163 -29.35 8.85 4.50
N SER A 164 -29.84 9.91 5.14
CA SER A 164 -29.06 10.75 6.08
C SER A 164 -28.23 9.99 7.12
N PRO A 165 -28.70 8.89 7.78
CA PRO A 165 -27.89 8.18 8.77
C PRO A 165 -26.70 7.40 8.18
N PHE A 166 -26.71 7.11 6.87
CA PHE A 166 -25.64 6.35 6.21
C PHE A 166 -24.60 7.24 5.53
N LYS A 167 -24.79 8.56 5.46
CA LYS A 167 -23.86 9.48 4.81
C LYS A 167 -22.47 9.47 5.48
N GLY A 168 -21.43 9.64 4.67
CA GLY A 168 -20.05 9.76 5.15
C GLY A 168 -19.33 8.43 5.34
N THR A 169 -18.80 8.18 6.53
CA THR A 169 -17.97 7.00 6.84
C THR A 169 -18.76 5.70 6.88
N SER A 170 -20.03 5.74 7.26
CA SER A 170 -20.90 4.55 7.35
C SER A 170 -21.05 3.86 6.00
N ILE A 171 -21.45 4.62 4.95
CA ILE A 171 -21.55 4.05 3.60
C ILE A 171 -20.18 3.69 3.01
N ALA A 172 -19.11 4.42 3.38
CA ALA A 172 -17.75 4.07 2.97
C ALA A 172 -17.33 2.69 3.52
N MET A 173 -17.69 2.35 4.76
CA MET A 173 -17.42 1.02 5.33
C MET A 173 -18.25 -0.09 4.66
N ILE A 174 -19.53 0.16 4.39
CA ILE A 174 -20.40 -0.80 3.69
C ILE A 174 -19.84 -1.09 2.28
N THR A 175 -19.49 -0.03 1.56
CA THR A 175 -18.95 -0.15 0.19
C THR A 175 -17.57 -0.79 0.16
N ALA A 176 -16.71 -0.51 1.15
CA ALA A 176 -15.45 -1.22 1.33
C ALA A 176 -15.66 -2.72 1.58
N GLY A 177 -16.66 -3.09 2.39
CA GLY A 177 -17.04 -4.49 2.62
C GLY A 177 -17.55 -5.19 1.36
N LEU A 178 -18.43 -4.55 0.58
CA LEU A 178 -18.92 -5.07 -0.70
C LEU A 178 -17.78 -5.24 -1.73
N MET A 179 -16.85 -4.27 -1.77
CA MET A 179 -15.68 -4.37 -2.62
C MET A 179 -14.76 -5.51 -2.16
N SER A 180 -14.59 -5.73 -0.85
CA SER A 180 -13.86 -6.90 -0.32
C SER A 180 -14.43 -8.23 -0.81
N LEU A 181 -15.75 -8.40 -0.76
CA LEU A 181 -16.42 -9.59 -1.27
C LEU A 181 -16.19 -9.77 -2.78
N ALA A 182 -16.23 -8.70 -3.57
CA ALA A 182 -15.96 -8.77 -5.00
C ALA A 182 -14.51 -9.20 -5.29
N PHE A 183 -13.53 -8.71 -4.53
CA PHE A 183 -12.12 -9.08 -4.70
C PHE A 183 -11.79 -10.47 -4.17
N MET A 184 -12.51 -10.99 -3.16
CA MET A 184 -12.37 -12.40 -2.73
C MET A 184 -12.64 -13.39 -3.88
N GLY A 185 -13.44 -12.99 -4.88
CA GLY A 185 -13.66 -13.78 -6.10
C GLY A 185 -12.39 -14.04 -6.92
N PHE A 186 -11.36 -13.20 -6.79
CA PHE A 186 -10.07 -13.37 -7.48
C PHE A 186 -9.09 -14.30 -6.75
N SER A 187 -9.42 -14.76 -5.52
CA SER A 187 -8.57 -15.66 -4.72
C SER A 187 -8.29 -17.00 -5.41
N GLY A 188 -9.11 -17.41 -6.38
CA GLY A 188 -8.93 -18.64 -7.17
C GLY A 188 -8.20 -18.49 -8.51
N LEU A 189 -7.68 -17.30 -8.84
CA LEU A 189 -7.20 -16.99 -10.19
C LEU A 189 -5.78 -17.53 -10.51
N VAL A 190 -4.98 -17.85 -9.48
CA VAL A 190 -3.63 -18.42 -9.65
C VAL A 190 -3.52 -19.66 -8.76
N LYS A 191 -3.27 -20.81 -9.38
CA LYS A 191 -2.87 -22.07 -8.75
C LYS A 191 -1.47 -22.45 -9.20
#